data_AF-A0A9D1TRY2-F1
#
_entry.id   AF-A0A9D1TRY2-F1
#
_cell.length_a   1.000
_cell.length_b   1.000
_cell.length_c   1.000
_cell.angle_alpha   90.00
_cell.angle_beta   90.00
_cell.angle_gamma   90.00
#
_symmetry.space_group_name_H-M   'P 1'
#
loop_
_entity.id
_entity.type
_entity.pdbx_description
1 polymer ?
#
loop_
_entity_poly.entity_id
_entity_poly.type
_entity_poly.pdbx_seq_one_letter_code
_entity_poly.pdbx_strand_id
1 'polypeptide(L)'
;MPFKTPSKNSSFIRGLLKEEKNPVVAEMMRYADRNMIPVLLPESAVFLEQMIFLKQPAKILEVGTAIGYSAQLMLRNCAGHLTTIEIDENYARLARRNLDELGYLGRYTLFVGDAGEILPFMDGEYDFIFMDGPKTHYREYLTYLKRMLKVGGIILCDNVLFNGMLSGEEKVKHSKLTIINGILEYLEKLRDDEDFMAGILPVGDGMSLAVRIK
;
A
#
# COMPACT_ATOMS: atom_id res chain seq x y z
N MET A 1 -5.24 -5.59 11.74
CA MET A 1 -6.03 -4.46 12.28
C MET A 1 -7.26 -5.04 12.94
N PRO A 2 -7.68 -4.64 14.16
CA PRO A 2 -8.95 -5.10 14.69
C PRO A 2 -10.02 -4.44 13.81
N PHE A 3 -10.60 -5.24 12.90
CA PHE A 3 -11.47 -4.74 11.86
C PHE A 3 -12.62 -3.93 12.47
N LYS A 4 -12.77 -2.67 12.06
CA LYS A 4 -14.07 -1.99 12.12
C LYS A 4 -15.06 -2.92 11.44
N THR A 5 -16.18 -3.22 12.10
CA THR A 5 -17.25 -4.01 11.48
C THR A 5 -17.53 -3.41 10.11
N PRO A 6 -17.45 -4.19 9.02
CA PRO A 6 -17.59 -3.62 7.69
C PRO A 6 -18.94 -2.91 7.58
N SER A 7 -18.96 -1.75 6.91
CA SER A 7 -20.22 -1.06 6.62
C SER A 7 -21.16 -1.98 5.84
N LYS A 8 -22.46 -1.67 5.80
CA LYS A 8 -23.41 -2.42 4.96
C LYS A 8 -22.95 -2.48 3.50
N ASN A 9 -22.41 -1.37 2.99
CA ASN A 9 -21.87 -1.28 1.63
C ASN A 9 -20.63 -2.17 1.47
N SER A 10 -19.68 -2.13 2.42
CA SER A 10 -18.48 -2.97 2.38
C SER A 10 -18.83 -4.45 2.43
N SER A 11 -19.77 -4.85 3.30
CA SER A 11 -20.25 -6.24 3.37
C SER A 11 -20.89 -6.69 2.05
N PHE A 12 -21.75 -5.86 1.45
CA PHE A 12 -22.36 -6.14 0.16
C PHE A 12 -21.32 -6.29 -0.95
N ILE A 13 -20.36 -5.35 -1.05
CA ILE A 13 -19.28 -5.40 -2.04
C ILE A 13 -18.46 -6.67 -1.88
N ARG A 14 -18.04 -6.99 -0.65
CA ARG A 14 -17.24 -8.20 -0.35
C ARG A 14 -17.96 -9.49 -0.72
N GLY A 15 -19.28 -9.55 -0.55
CA GLY A 15 -20.10 -10.68 -0.96
C GLY A 15 -20.16 -10.91 -2.48
N LEU A 16 -19.75 -9.93 -3.29
CA LEU A 16 -19.68 -10.02 -4.75
C LEU A 16 -18.27 -10.29 -5.27
N LEU A 17 -17.26 -10.30 -4.40
CA LEU A 17 -15.88 -10.56 -4.80
C LEU A 17 -15.66 -12.04 -5.11
N LYS A 18 -14.79 -12.31 -6.07
CA LYS A 18 -14.37 -13.67 -6.38
C LYS A 18 -13.52 -14.22 -5.25
N GLU A 19 -13.72 -15.49 -4.94
CA GLU A 19 -12.87 -16.20 -4.00
C GLU A 19 -11.45 -16.37 -4.56
N GLU A 20 -10.46 -16.26 -3.67
CA GLU A 20 -9.07 -16.56 -3.98
C GLU A 20 -8.90 -18.07 -4.16
N LYS A 21 -8.39 -18.46 -5.33
CA LYS A 21 -8.22 -19.87 -5.72
C LYS A 21 -6.79 -20.36 -5.57
N ASN A 22 -5.83 -19.44 -5.50
CA ASN A 22 -4.44 -19.82 -5.31
C ASN A 22 -4.25 -20.30 -3.85
N PRO A 23 -3.85 -21.56 -3.63
CA PRO A 23 -3.74 -22.12 -2.28
C PRO A 23 -2.68 -21.41 -1.42
N VAL A 24 -1.62 -20.88 -2.03
CA VAL A 24 -0.58 -20.13 -1.33
C VAL A 24 -1.14 -18.80 -0.83
N VAL A 25 -1.84 -18.05 -1.70
CA VAL A 25 -2.47 -16.77 -1.30
C VAL A 25 -3.55 -16.99 -0.24
N ALA A 26 -4.36 -18.05 -0.38
CA ALA A 26 -5.35 -18.41 0.62
C ALA A 26 -4.70 -18.72 1.98
N GLU A 27 -3.57 -19.43 2.00
CA GLU A 27 -2.83 -19.69 3.23
C GLU A 27 -2.19 -18.43 3.82
N MET A 28 -1.67 -17.51 2.98
CA MET A 28 -1.18 -16.21 3.44
C MET A 28 -2.28 -15.45 4.20
N MET A 29 -3.50 -15.42 3.66
CA MET A 29 -4.64 -14.77 4.30
C MET A 29 -5.02 -15.46 5.62
N ARG A 30 -5.08 -16.79 5.67
CA ARG A 30 -5.34 -17.55 6.90
C ARG A 30 -4.24 -17.35 7.95
N TYR A 31 -3.00 -17.24 7.52
CA TYR A 31 -1.87 -16.95 8.40
C TYR A 31 -1.97 -15.53 8.95
N ALA A 32 -2.29 -14.54 8.10
CA ALA A 32 -2.48 -13.16 8.52
C ALA A 32 -3.60 -13.03 9.55
N ASP A 33 -4.74 -13.69 9.32
CA ASP A 33 -5.88 -13.69 10.24
C ASP A 33 -5.52 -14.30 11.61
N ARG A 34 -4.95 -15.52 11.60
CA ARG A 34 -4.52 -16.21 12.84
C ARG A 34 -3.50 -15.42 13.66
N ASN A 35 -2.63 -14.67 13.01
CA ASN A 35 -1.56 -13.90 13.66
C ASN A 35 -1.89 -12.40 13.77
N MET A 36 -3.11 -11.99 13.41
CA MET A 36 -3.58 -10.59 13.43
C MET A 36 -2.72 -9.63 12.61
N ILE A 37 -2.04 -10.12 11.58
CA ILE A 37 -1.22 -9.31 10.67
C ILE A 37 -2.16 -8.49 9.79
N PRO A 38 -2.06 -7.14 9.81
CA PRO A 38 -2.85 -6.31 8.91
C PRO A 38 -2.53 -6.64 7.44
N VAL A 39 -3.57 -6.87 6.65
CA VAL A 39 -3.50 -6.95 5.20
C VAL A 39 -4.57 -6.04 4.61
N LEU A 40 -4.40 -5.67 3.34
CA LEU A 40 -5.36 -4.86 2.59
C LEU A 40 -6.80 -5.38 2.76
N LEU A 41 -7.75 -4.46 2.92
CA LEU A 41 -9.17 -4.79 2.85
C LEU A 41 -9.49 -5.36 1.45
N PRO A 42 -10.45 -6.30 1.32
CA PRO A 42 -10.73 -6.95 0.03
C PRO A 42 -11.04 -5.97 -1.10
N GLU A 43 -11.81 -4.92 -0.83
CA GLU A 43 -12.10 -3.86 -1.79
C GLU A 43 -10.87 -3.03 -2.19
N SER A 44 -9.95 -2.74 -1.24
CA SER A 44 -8.67 -2.07 -1.52
C SER A 44 -7.74 -2.97 -2.34
N ALA A 45 -7.73 -4.28 -2.07
CA ALA A 45 -6.95 -5.27 -2.82
C ALA A 45 -7.38 -5.30 -4.28
N VAL A 46 -8.69 -5.42 -4.56
CA VAL A 46 -9.22 -5.40 -5.94
C VAL A 46 -8.89 -4.09 -6.65
N PHE A 47 -9.00 -2.96 -5.95
CA PHE A 47 -8.65 -1.67 -6.53
C PHE A 47 -7.15 -1.59 -6.90
N LEU A 48 -6.25 -2.04 -6.01
CA LEU A 48 -4.82 -2.12 -6.31
C LEU A 48 -4.55 -2.98 -7.56
N GLU A 49 -5.17 -4.15 -7.65
CA GLU A 49 -5.03 -5.02 -8.83
C GLU A 49 -5.46 -4.34 -10.12
N GLN A 50 -6.62 -3.67 -10.11
CA GLN A 50 -7.12 -2.94 -11.26
C GLN A 50 -6.18 -1.81 -11.66
N MET A 51 -5.65 -1.07 -10.70
CA MET A 51 -4.70 0.01 -10.97
C MET A 51 -3.40 -0.50 -11.59
N ILE A 52 -2.86 -1.61 -11.09
CA ILE A 52 -1.67 -2.24 -11.67
C ILE A 52 -1.97 -2.77 -13.07
N PHE A 53 -3.11 -3.44 -13.25
CA PHE A 53 -3.52 -3.99 -14.54
C PHE A 53 -3.69 -2.90 -15.60
N LEU A 54 -4.29 -1.77 -15.24
CA LEU A 54 -4.47 -0.63 -16.15
C LEU A 54 -3.16 0.10 -16.43
N LYS A 55 -2.29 0.26 -15.42
CA LYS A 55 -1.03 0.99 -15.56
C LYS A 55 0.06 0.19 -16.27
N GLN A 56 0.07 -1.14 -16.13
CA GLN A 56 1.15 -2.04 -16.57
C GLN A 56 2.55 -1.49 -16.21
N PRO A 57 2.84 -1.22 -14.92
CA PRO A 57 4.11 -0.62 -14.53
C PRO A 57 5.29 -1.57 -14.78
N ALA A 58 6.42 -1.03 -15.24
CA ALA A 58 7.65 -1.78 -15.40
C ALA A 58 8.48 -1.80 -14.10
N LYS A 59 8.43 -0.72 -13.32
CA LYS A 59 9.06 -0.61 -12.00
C LYS A 59 8.03 -0.16 -10.96
N ILE A 60 7.90 -0.96 -9.90
CA ILE A 60 7.02 -0.70 -8.76
C ILE A 60 7.88 -0.52 -7.51
N LEU A 61 7.57 0.48 -6.68
CA LEU A 61 8.10 0.59 -5.32
C LEU A 61 6.98 0.35 -4.31
N GLU A 62 7.23 -0.45 -3.29
CA GLU A 62 6.34 -0.67 -2.16
C GLU A 62 7.04 -0.29 -0.85
N VAL A 63 6.34 0.46 -0.01
CA VAL A 63 6.78 0.78 1.36
C VAL A 63 5.83 0.10 2.34
N GLY A 64 6.30 -0.96 2.98
CA GLY A 64 5.51 -1.88 3.80
C GLY A 64 5.15 -3.15 3.03
N THR A 65 5.93 -4.22 3.22
CA THR A 65 5.69 -5.51 2.54
C THR A 65 4.80 -6.45 3.35
N ALA A 66 4.90 -6.38 4.68
CA ALA A 66 4.39 -7.38 5.62
C ALA A 66 4.74 -8.80 5.15
N ILE A 67 3.75 -9.69 5.05
CA ILE A 67 3.93 -11.06 4.57
C ILE A 67 3.87 -11.20 3.03
N GLY A 68 3.89 -10.08 2.29
CA GLY A 68 3.93 -10.07 0.81
C GLY A 68 2.57 -10.15 0.12
N TYR A 69 1.46 -9.86 0.82
CA TYR A 69 0.12 -9.97 0.23
C TYR A 69 -0.14 -8.92 -0.86
N SER A 70 0.12 -7.64 -0.61
CA SER A 70 0.03 -6.57 -1.61
C SER A 70 1.06 -6.76 -2.72
N ALA A 71 2.29 -7.13 -2.37
CA ALA A 71 3.36 -7.45 -3.31
C ALA A 71 2.91 -8.46 -4.38
N GLN A 72 2.30 -9.58 -3.98
CA GLN A 72 1.83 -10.58 -4.96
C GLN A 72 0.65 -10.08 -5.81
N LEU A 73 -0.25 -9.24 -5.27
CA LEU A 73 -1.32 -8.61 -6.05
C LEU A 73 -0.75 -7.75 -7.18
N MET A 74 0.33 -7.02 -6.92
CA MET A 74 1.00 -6.21 -7.94
C MET A 74 1.75 -7.08 -8.95
N LEU A 75 2.51 -8.06 -8.49
CA LEU A 75 3.31 -8.93 -9.35
C LEU A 75 2.47 -9.82 -10.27
N ARG A 76 1.29 -10.28 -9.82
CA ARG A 76 0.40 -11.12 -10.63
C ARG A 76 -0.29 -10.37 -11.77
N ASN A 77 -0.40 -9.04 -11.68
CA ASN A 77 -1.15 -8.21 -12.62
C ASN A 77 -0.29 -7.40 -13.61
N CYS A 78 1.03 -7.57 -13.58
CA CYS A 78 1.95 -6.96 -14.54
C CYS A 78 3.18 -7.85 -14.75
N ALA A 79 4.04 -7.51 -15.72
CA ALA A 79 5.34 -8.14 -15.92
C ALA A 79 6.51 -7.37 -15.25
N GLY A 80 6.21 -6.28 -14.54
CA GLY A 80 7.21 -5.39 -13.94
C GLY A 80 8.01 -6.00 -12.79
N HIS A 81 9.01 -5.25 -12.35
CA HIS A 81 9.84 -5.56 -11.19
C HIS A 81 9.36 -4.79 -9.97
N LEU A 82 9.22 -5.49 -8.84
CA LEU A 82 8.83 -4.89 -7.56
C LEU A 82 10.05 -4.66 -6.67
N THR A 83 10.32 -3.43 -6.30
CA THR A 83 11.16 -3.12 -5.14
C THR A 83 10.25 -2.93 -3.93
N THR A 84 10.51 -3.61 -2.82
CA THR A 84 9.70 -3.51 -1.61
C THR A 84 10.55 -3.40 -0.36
N ILE A 85 10.06 -2.70 0.67
CA ILE A 85 10.78 -2.41 1.91
C ILE A 85 9.95 -2.91 3.10
N GLU A 86 10.55 -3.73 3.96
CA GLU A 86 9.95 -4.23 5.20
C GLU A 86 10.90 -4.03 6.38
N ILE A 87 10.39 -3.53 7.50
CA ILE A 87 11.18 -3.27 8.69
C ILE A 87 11.33 -4.53 9.57
N ASP A 88 10.30 -5.38 9.62
CA ASP A 88 10.32 -6.59 10.43
C ASP A 88 10.98 -7.76 9.67
N GLU A 89 12.10 -8.24 10.19
CA GLU A 89 12.88 -9.31 9.54
C GLU A 89 12.08 -10.64 9.42
N ASN A 90 11.18 -10.93 10.35
CA ASN A 90 10.38 -12.16 10.28
C ASN A 90 9.31 -12.04 9.20
N TYR A 91 8.64 -10.89 9.08
CA TYR A 91 7.72 -10.63 7.98
C TYR A 91 8.44 -10.60 6.64
N ALA A 92 9.61 -9.99 6.55
CA ALA A 92 10.45 -10.03 5.35
C ALA A 92 10.80 -11.47 4.94
N ARG A 93 11.13 -12.35 5.91
CA ARG A 93 11.42 -13.77 5.66
C ARG A 93 10.17 -14.51 5.14
N LEU A 94 9.00 -14.23 5.71
CA LEU A 94 7.73 -14.79 5.25
C LEU A 94 7.35 -14.29 3.85
N ALA A 95 7.49 -12.99 3.59
CA ALA A 95 7.25 -12.40 2.28
C ALA A 95 8.13 -13.04 1.22
N ARG A 96 9.44 -13.19 1.47
CA ARG A 96 10.36 -13.87 0.57
C ARG A 96 9.88 -15.29 0.24
N ARG A 97 9.58 -16.09 1.26
CA ARG A 97 9.06 -17.45 1.08
C ARG A 97 7.78 -17.47 0.24
N ASN A 98 6.81 -16.63 0.56
CA ASN A 98 5.52 -16.59 -0.13
C ASN A 98 5.69 -16.17 -1.59
N LEU A 99 6.49 -15.14 -1.87
CA LEU A 99 6.73 -14.66 -3.22
C LEU A 99 7.49 -15.68 -4.08
N ASP A 100 8.46 -16.37 -3.49
CA ASP A 100 9.21 -17.45 -4.15
C ASP A 100 8.28 -18.64 -4.47
N GLU A 101 7.44 -19.06 -3.52
CA GLU A 101 6.46 -20.15 -3.69
C GLU A 101 5.40 -19.82 -4.76
N LEU A 102 5.07 -18.54 -4.93
CA LEU A 102 4.20 -18.03 -5.99
C LEU A 102 4.91 -17.88 -7.36
N GLY A 103 6.20 -18.16 -7.44
CA GLY A 103 6.97 -18.13 -8.70
C GLY A 103 7.46 -16.75 -9.11
N TYR A 104 7.60 -15.81 -8.18
CA TYR A 104 8.09 -14.45 -8.46
C TYR A 104 9.58 -14.26 -8.27
N LEU A 105 10.34 -15.32 -8.03
CA LEU A 105 11.80 -15.25 -7.91
C LEU A 105 12.40 -14.50 -9.11
N GLY A 106 13.22 -13.49 -8.82
CA GLY A 106 13.83 -12.63 -9.85
C GLY A 106 12.97 -11.47 -10.36
N ARG A 107 11.68 -11.39 -9.95
CA ARG A 107 10.79 -10.25 -10.24
C ARG A 107 10.61 -9.26 -9.09
N TYR A 108 11.33 -9.47 -7.99
CA TYR A 108 11.31 -8.53 -6.89
C TYR A 108 12.67 -8.37 -6.20
N THR A 109 12.83 -7.25 -5.52
CA THR A 109 13.94 -6.93 -4.61
C THR A 109 13.32 -6.49 -3.30
N LEU A 110 13.65 -7.21 -2.21
CA LEU A 110 13.16 -6.92 -0.87
C LEU A 110 14.31 -6.38 -0.02
N PHE A 111 14.18 -5.14 0.42
CA PHE A 111 15.06 -4.50 1.41
C PHE A 111 14.49 -4.71 2.81
N VAL A 112 15.36 -5.09 3.74
CA VAL A 112 15.00 -5.25 5.15
C VAL A 112 15.58 -4.07 5.94
N GLY A 113 14.73 -3.26 6.57
CA GLY A 113 15.13 -2.10 7.35
C GLY A 113 14.09 -0.98 7.35
N ASP A 114 14.44 0.13 8.01
CA ASP A 114 13.57 1.31 8.08
C ASP A 114 13.54 2.03 6.72
N ALA A 115 12.34 2.25 6.18
CA ALA A 115 12.15 2.99 4.94
C ALA A 115 12.68 4.43 5.03
N GLY A 116 12.64 5.07 6.20
CA GLY A 116 13.23 6.40 6.43
C GLY A 116 14.75 6.43 6.31
N GLU A 117 15.42 5.30 6.54
CA GLU A 117 16.86 5.16 6.35
C GLU A 117 17.20 4.72 4.92
N ILE A 118 16.35 3.93 4.28
CA ILE A 118 16.60 3.35 2.96
C ILE A 118 16.26 4.33 1.82
N LEU A 119 15.06 4.95 1.85
CA LEU A 119 14.56 5.81 0.77
C LEU A 119 15.50 6.99 0.39
N PRO A 120 16.21 7.65 1.33
CA PRO A 120 17.14 8.73 0.98
C PRO A 120 18.25 8.30 0.03
N PHE A 121 18.74 7.07 0.14
CA PHE A 121 19.83 6.52 -0.68
C PHE A 121 19.34 5.76 -1.91
N MET A 122 18.02 5.59 -2.06
CA MET A 122 17.46 5.00 -3.25
C MET A 122 17.34 6.03 -4.36
N ASP A 123 17.76 5.62 -5.55
CA ASP A 123 17.47 6.30 -6.79
C ASP A 123 16.58 5.41 -7.66
N GLY A 124 15.85 6.03 -8.58
CA GLY A 124 15.02 5.27 -9.50
C GLY A 124 14.03 6.14 -10.25
N GLU A 125 13.39 5.50 -11.22
CA GLU A 125 12.28 6.05 -11.98
C GLU A 125 11.16 5.00 -11.95
N TYR A 126 10.35 5.03 -10.90
CA TYR A 126 9.23 4.12 -10.69
C TYR A 126 8.01 4.60 -11.47
N ASP A 127 7.27 3.65 -12.02
CA ASP A 127 6.01 3.91 -12.71
C ASP A 127 4.82 3.88 -11.75
N PHE A 128 4.98 3.15 -10.62
CA PHE A 128 3.98 2.98 -9.60
C PHE A 128 4.65 2.88 -8.22
N ILE A 129 4.10 3.56 -7.23
CA ILE A 129 4.53 3.51 -5.85
C ILE A 129 3.31 3.18 -4.99
N PHE A 130 3.40 2.12 -4.19
CA PHE A 130 2.40 1.73 -3.22
C PHE A 130 2.89 2.00 -1.80
N MET A 131 2.11 2.76 -1.02
CA MET A 131 2.42 3.09 0.37
C MET A 131 1.43 2.41 1.30
N ASP A 132 1.94 1.47 2.10
CA ASP A 132 1.20 0.78 3.17
C ASP A 132 2.10 0.57 4.39
N GLY A 133 2.76 1.66 4.80
CA GLY A 133 3.81 1.66 5.82
C GLY A 133 3.48 2.51 7.05
N PRO A 134 4.50 2.93 7.83
CA PRO A 134 4.30 3.76 9.01
C PRO A 134 3.79 5.16 8.63
N LYS A 135 2.50 5.39 8.88
CA LYS A 135 1.74 6.61 8.55
C LYS A 135 2.31 7.91 9.13
N THR A 136 3.13 7.83 10.18
CA THR A 136 3.79 8.98 10.80
C THR A 136 4.83 9.63 9.89
N HIS A 137 5.44 8.88 8.96
CA HIS A 137 6.52 9.37 8.11
C HIS A 137 6.11 9.71 6.68
N TYR A 138 4.81 9.60 6.35
CA TYR A 138 4.32 9.78 4.98
C TYR A 138 4.70 11.14 4.39
N ARG A 139 4.68 12.20 5.22
CA ARG A 139 5.10 13.55 4.84
C ARG A 139 6.56 13.61 4.38
N GLU A 140 7.44 12.89 5.06
CA GLU A 140 8.89 12.85 4.76
C GLU A 140 9.11 12.02 3.50
N TYR A 141 8.45 10.86 3.42
CA TYR A 141 8.53 9.93 2.30
C TYR A 141 8.11 10.59 0.99
N LEU A 142 7.06 11.41 0.97
CA LEU A 142 6.60 12.08 -0.26
C LEU A 142 7.71 12.80 -1.02
N THR A 143 8.66 13.42 -0.30
CA THR A 143 9.81 14.11 -0.93
C THR A 143 10.69 13.13 -1.71
N TYR A 144 11.03 11.99 -1.09
CA TYR A 144 11.85 10.95 -1.70
C TYR A 144 11.08 10.21 -2.81
N LEU A 145 9.80 9.92 -2.58
CA LEU A 145 8.96 9.22 -3.54
C LEU A 145 8.74 10.07 -4.79
N LYS A 146 8.46 11.37 -4.65
CA LYS A 146 8.35 12.29 -5.78
C LYS A 146 9.63 12.32 -6.61
N ARG A 147 10.80 12.41 -5.97
CA ARG A 147 12.11 12.36 -6.66
C ARG A 147 12.24 11.13 -7.55
N MET A 148 11.79 9.97 -7.06
CA MET A 148 11.94 8.69 -7.76
C MET A 148 10.76 8.31 -8.67
N LEU A 149 9.71 9.13 -8.73
CA LEU A 149 8.51 8.83 -9.52
C LEU A 149 8.58 9.51 -10.88
N LYS A 150 8.30 8.78 -11.97
CA LYS A 150 8.24 9.38 -13.30
C LYS A 150 7.05 10.33 -13.45
N VAL A 151 7.15 11.26 -14.41
CA VAL A 151 5.96 11.91 -14.96
C VAL A 151 5.03 10.84 -15.56
N GLY A 152 3.75 10.92 -15.24
CA GLY A 152 2.74 9.89 -15.49
C GLY A 152 2.78 8.70 -14.52
N GLY A 153 3.70 8.71 -13.55
CA GLY A 153 3.76 7.73 -12.47
C GLY A 153 2.67 7.95 -11.42
N ILE A 154 2.33 6.89 -10.70
CA ILE A 154 1.24 6.90 -9.71
C ILE A 154 1.80 6.64 -8.31
N ILE A 155 1.37 7.43 -7.32
CA ILE A 155 1.43 7.08 -5.90
C ILE A 155 0.03 6.67 -5.46
N LEU A 156 -0.08 5.45 -4.93
CA LEU A 156 -1.29 4.94 -4.31
C LEU A 156 -0.99 4.64 -2.85
N CYS A 157 -1.79 5.17 -1.93
CA CYS A 157 -1.60 4.97 -0.50
C CYS A 157 -2.90 4.52 0.17
N ASP A 158 -2.83 3.46 0.99
CA ASP A 158 -4.00 2.92 1.70
C ASP A 158 -4.21 3.53 3.11
N ASN A 159 -5.44 3.40 3.60
CA ASN A 159 -5.95 3.82 4.91
C ASN A 159 -5.71 5.30 5.25
N VAL A 160 -5.92 6.20 4.28
CA VAL A 160 -5.75 7.63 4.51
C VAL A 160 -6.91 8.24 5.30
N LEU A 161 -8.07 7.57 5.47
CA LEU A 161 -9.13 8.06 6.36
C LEU A 161 -8.99 7.56 7.81
N PHE A 162 -8.08 6.62 8.04
CA PHE A 162 -7.66 6.09 9.34
C PHE A 162 -8.83 5.75 10.28
N ASN A 163 -9.64 4.77 9.87
CA ASN A 163 -10.86 4.29 10.51
C ASN A 163 -11.97 5.34 10.61
N GLY A 164 -11.97 6.35 9.73
CA GLY A 164 -12.92 7.47 9.78
C GLY A 164 -12.58 8.53 10.84
N MET A 165 -11.40 8.45 11.47
CA MET A 165 -10.94 9.48 12.40
C MET A 165 -10.62 10.80 11.70
N LEU A 166 -10.20 10.76 10.43
CA LEU A 166 -9.95 11.99 9.65
C LEU A 166 -11.24 12.62 9.11
N SER A 167 -12.24 11.81 8.76
CA SER A 167 -13.54 12.31 8.27
C SER A 167 -14.48 12.75 9.38
N GLY A 168 -14.13 12.51 10.65
CA GLY A 168 -14.96 12.82 11.81
C GLY A 168 -16.07 11.80 12.09
N GLU A 169 -16.10 10.68 11.36
CA GLU A 169 -17.03 9.56 11.62
C GLU A 169 -16.74 8.88 12.96
N GLU A 170 -15.47 8.82 13.35
CA GLU A 170 -15.03 8.23 14.62
C GLU A 170 -14.33 9.26 15.49
N LYS A 171 -14.46 9.11 16.81
CA LYS A 171 -13.76 9.97 17.76
C LYS A 171 -12.25 9.74 17.68
N VAL A 172 -11.50 10.83 17.51
CA VAL A 172 -10.04 10.82 17.55
C VAL A 172 -9.56 10.43 18.95
N LYS A 173 -8.75 9.38 19.03
CA LYS A 173 -8.05 8.98 20.26
C LYS A 173 -6.76 9.77 20.38
N HIS A 174 -6.46 10.31 21.58
CA HIS A 174 -5.26 11.11 21.81
C HIS A 174 -3.96 10.39 21.40
N SER A 175 -3.85 9.08 21.67
CA SER A 175 -2.71 8.24 21.27
C SER A 175 -2.52 8.07 19.75
N LYS A 176 -3.44 8.59 18.93
CA LYS A 176 -3.41 8.51 17.47
C LYS A 176 -3.16 9.85 16.80
N LEU A 177 -3.01 10.94 17.55
CA LEU A 177 -2.84 12.29 16.99
C LEU A 177 -1.62 12.41 16.07
N THR A 178 -0.48 11.84 16.44
CA THR A 178 0.73 11.87 15.59
C THR A 178 0.50 11.21 14.24
N ILE A 179 -0.23 10.09 14.22
CA ILE A 179 -0.56 9.39 12.96
C ILE A 179 -1.51 10.23 12.12
N ILE A 180 -2.57 10.78 12.74
CA ILE A 180 -3.57 11.61 12.05
C ILE A 180 -2.91 12.84 11.44
N ASN A 181 -2.09 13.55 12.21
CA ASN A 181 -1.36 14.72 11.73
C ASN A 181 -0.40 14.35 10.60
N GLY A 182 0.33 13.22 10.71
CA GLY A 182 1.21 12.75 9.64
C GLY A 182 0.48 12.48 8.31
N ILE A 183 -0.72 11.89 8.38
CA ILE A 183 -1.56 11.67 7.20
C ILE A 183 -2.09 12.99 6.65
N LEU A 184 -2.61 13.88 7.51
CA LEU A 184 -3.13 15.19 7.09
C LEU A 184 -2.05 16.02 6.40
N GLU A 185 -0.88 16.14 6.99
CA GLU A 185 0.24 16.91 6.39
C GLU A 185 0.69 16.30 5.05
N TYR A 186 0.64 14.97 4.91
CA TYR A 186 0.89 14.29 3.63
C TYR A 186 -0.18 14.64 2.58
N LEU A 187 -1.46 14.57 2.93
CA LEU A 187 -2.57 14.88 2.02
C LEU A 187 -2.59 16.36 1.61
N GLU A 188 -2.30 17.27 2.54
CA GLU A 188 -2.19 18.71 2.28
C GLU A 188 -1.02 19.00 1.34
N LYS A 189 0.15 18.40 1.58
CA LYS A 189 1.29 18.52 0.65
C LYS A 189 0.94 18.01 -0.75
N LEU A 190 0.28 16.86 -0.86
CA LEU A 190 -0.13 16.34 -2.17
C LEU A 190 -1.13 17.26 -2.88
N ARG A 191 -2.06 17.88 -2.14
CA ARG A 191 -3.03 18.82 -2.69
C ARG A 191 -2.36 20.09 -3.21
N ASP A 192 -1.38 20.60 -2.46
CA ASP A 192 -0.74 21.89 -2.75
C ASP A 192 0.45 21.76 -3.73
N ASP A 193 0.87 20.54 -4.07
CA ASP A 193 1.95 20.27 -5.01
C ASP A 193 1.45 20.22 -6.46
N GLU A 194 1.76 21.25 -7.24
CA GLU A 194 1.31 21.41 -8.63
C GLU A 194 1.86 20.36 -9.62
N ASP A 195 2.81 19.52 -9.20
CA ASP A 195 3.30 18.41 -10.00
C ASP A 195 2.39 17.18 -9.88
N PHE A 196 1.38 17.20 -9.00
CA PHE A 196 0.45 16.10 -8.82
C PHE A 196 -1.00 16.46 -9.19
N MET A 197 -1.67 15.51 -9.85
CA MET A 197 -3.12 15.42 -9.88
C MET A 197 -3.53 14.38 -8.84
N ALA A 198 -3.98 14.86 -7.66
CA ALA A 198 -4.26 14.02 -6.50
C ALA A 198 -5.73 14.04 -6.07
N GLY A 199 -6.19 12.93 -5.49
CA GLY A 199 -7.52 12.79 -4.89
C GLY A 199 -7.59 11.66 -3.86
N ILE A 200 -8.63 11.68 -3.04
CA ILE A 200 -8.95 10.61 -2.09
C ILE A 200 -10.16 9.85 -2.59
N LEU A 201 -10.03 8.53 -2.68
CA LEU A 201 -11.07 7.62 -3.11
C LEU A 201 -11.66 6.89 -1.90
N PRO A 202 -12.99 6.81 -1.75
CA PRO A 202 -13.65 6.13 -0.64
C PRO A 202 -13.66 4.60 -0.83
N VAL A 203 -12.51 4.01 -1.12
CA VAL A 203 -12.30 2.57 -1.22
C VAL A 203 -11.66 2.08 0.07
N GLY A 204 -12.21 1.01 0.66
CA GLY A 204 -11.74 0.49 1.94
C GLY A 204 -11.81 1.53 3.05
N ASP A 205 -10.67 1.83 3.67
CA ASP A 205 -10.51 2.87 4.70
C ASP A 205 -9.97 4.20 4.11
N GLY A 206 -10.31 4.43 2.84
CA GLY A 206 -9.84 5.55 2.03
C GLY A 206 -8.46 5.31 1.44
N MET A 207 -8.33 5.52 0.13
CA MET A 207 -7.06 5.47 -0.57
C MET A 207 -6.77 6.82 -1.23
N SER A 208 -5.58 7.39 -1.04
CA SER A 208 -5.15 8.53 -1.84
C SER A 208 -4.52 8.04 -3.13
N LEU A 209 -4.90 8.63 -4.26
CA LEU A 209 -4.30 8.39 -5.57
C LEU A 209 -3.75 9.71 -6.09
N ALA A 210 -2.46 9.74 -6.42
CA ALA A 210 -1.79 10.89 -7.01
C ALA A 210 -1.06 10.48 -8.29
N VAL A 211 -1.32 11.18 -9.38
CA VAL A 211 -0.61 11.03 -10.65
C VAL A 211 0.36 12.20 -10.80
N ARG A 212 1.64 11.92 -11.02
CA ARG A 212 2.60 12.99 -11.31
C ARG A 212 2.40 13.49 -12.74
N ILE A 213 2.19 14.79 -12.92
CA ILE A 213 1.86 15.42 -14.21
C ILE A 213 2.97 16.34 -14.74
N LYS A 214 3.98 16.65 -13.93
CA LYS A 214 5.13 17.51 -14.29
C LYS A 214 6.44 16.97 -13.72
#